data_AF-A0AA35T1Z9-F1
#
_entry.id   AF-A0AA35T1Z9-F1
#
_cell.length_a   1.000
_cell.length_b   1.000
_cell.length_c   1.000
_cell.angle_alpha   90.00
_cell.angle_beta   90.00
_cell.angle_gamma   90.00
#
_symmetry.space_group_name_H-M   'P 1'
#
loop_
_entity.id
_entity.type
_entity.pdbx_description
1 polymer ?
#
loop_
_entity_poly.entity_id
_entity_poly.type
_entity_poly.pdbx_seq_one_letter_code
_entity_poly.pdbx_strand_id
1 'polypeptide(L)'
;MMSIVMAGLGSAPIRRLQRTWDGVSKIHMEMFKQMDTILESKSNYKNYRDKLSITPIPAVPYIGVFLKDITFIADGNPDYIRGGLVNLHKRRQVYQKLEEISHFQQEKYNYHLVRELQAYLVGFHPISDEELHSKSHILEPRIRRSHSHSSGRAKSTGGTSSHANFLKVLTRSTSNSSTNLLRTS
;
A
#
# COMPACT_ATOMS: atom_id res chain seq x y z
N MET A 1 -9.57 -0.92 -0.11
CA MET A 1 -9.90 0.36 -0.79
C MET A 1 -9.29 1.58 -0.10
N MET A 2 -9.52 1.79 1.20
CA MET A 2 -9.00 2.96 1.95
C MET A 2 -7.48 3.19 1.77
N SER A 3 -6.67 2.13 1.75
CA SER A 3 -5.21 2.24 1.59
C SER A 3 -4.76 2.88 0.27
N ILE A 4 -5.48 2.65 -0.82
CA ILE A 4 -5.13 3.20 -2.15
C ILE A 4 -5.35 4.71 -2.17
N VAL A 5 -6.47 5.18 -1.63
CA VAL A 5 -6.79 6.60 -1.53
C VAL A 5 -5.78 7.30 -0.61
N MET A 6 -5.47 6.71 0.54
CA MET A 6 -4.47 7.25 1.47
C MET A 6 -3.07 7.31 0.85
N ALA A 7 -2.66 6.28 0.10
CA ALA A 7 -1.39 6.26 -0.61
C ALA A 7 -1.33 7.35 -1.72
N GLY A 8 -2.43 7.54 -2.45
CA GLY A 8 -2.56 8.60 -3.45
C GLY A 8 -2.42 9.99 -2.83
N LEU A 9 -3.22 10.30 -1.82
CA LEU A 9 -3.18 11.59 -1.11
C LEU A 9 -1.84 11.83 -0.40
N GLY A 10 -1.24 10.78 0.15
CA GLY A 10 0.07 10.83 0.81
C GLY A 10 1.26 10.87 -0.16
N SER A 11 1.05 10.78 -1.47
CA SER A 11 2.10 10.81 -2.48
C SER A 11 2.84 12.15 -2.49
N ALA A 12 4.13 12.13 -2.88
CA ALA A 12 4.95 13.33 -2.95
C ALA A 12 4.35 14.50 -3.76
N PRO A 13 3.77 14.30 -4.96
CA PRO A 13 3.17 15.39 -5.74
C PRO A 13 1.95 16.03 -5.07
N ILE A 14 1.17 15.30 -4.28
CA ILE A 14 -0.02 15.85 -3.60
C ILE A 14 0.34 16.45 -2.23
N ARG A 15 1.15 15.74 -1.43
CA ARG A 15 1.53 16.17 -0.07
C ARG A 15 2.23 17.53 -0.04
N ARG A 16 2.93 17.92 -1.11
CA ARG A 16 3.64 19.20 -1.18
C ARG A 16 2.74 20.43 -1.39
N LEU A 17 1.49 20.24 -1.78
CA LEU A 17 0.55 21.31 -2.13
C LEU A 17 -0.02 21.97 -0.87
N GLN A 18 0.84 22.60 -0.07
CA GLN A 18 0.48 23.09 1.28
C GLN A 18 -0.67 24.09 1.25
N ARG A 19 -0.70 24.98 0.25
CA ARG A 19 -1.79 25.96 0.13
C ARG A 19 -3.13 25.26 -0.14
N THR A 20 -3.12 24.20 -0.94
CA THR A 20 -4.30 23.37 -1.17
C THR A 20 -4.75 22.66 0.11
N TRP A 21 -3.81 22.12 0.90
CA TRP A 21 -4.11 21.49 2.19
C TRP A 21 -4.68 22.47 3.23
N ASP A 22 -4.20 23.71 3.24
CA ASP A 22 -4.73 24.77 4.12
C ASP A 22 -6.19 25.12 3.81
N GLY A 23 -6.64 24.88 2.58
CA GLY A 23 -8.03 25.07 2.14
C GLY A 23 -8.98 23.93 2.54
N VAL A 24 -8.47 22.80 3.03
CA VAL A 24 -9.29 21.65 3.42
C VAL A 24 -9.87 21.87 4.82
N SER A 25 -11.15 21.54 5.01
CA SER A 25 -11.80 21.69 6.32
C SER A 25 -11.09 20.86 7.40
N LYS A 26 -11.07 21.39 8.63
CA LYS A 26 -10.47 20.71 9.78
C LYS A 26 -11.11 19.34 10.07
N ILE A 27 -12.41 19.20 9.80
CA ILE A 27 -13.15 17.94 9.97
C ILE A 27 -12.60 16.87 9.04
N HIS A 28 -12.43 17.18 7.74
CA HIS A 28 -11.89 16.24 6.78
C HIS A 28 -10.42 15.90 7.06
N MET A 29 -9.63 16.88 7.53
CA MET A 29 -8.25 16.64 7.95
C MET A 29 -8.16 15.70 9.16
N GLU A 30 -9.09 15.78 10.09
CA GLU A 30 -9.15 14.86 11.23
C GLU A 30 -9.54 13.45 10.79
N MET A 31 -10.56 13.32 9.92
CA MET A 31 -10.92 12.03 9.32
C MET A 31 -9.73 11.40 8.58
N PHE A 32 -8.97 12.20 7.83
CA PHE A 32 -7.77 11.74 7.13
C PHE A 32 -6.72 11.19 8.11
N LYS A 33 -6.44 11.89 9.22
CA LYS A 33 -5.51 11.42 10.26
C LYS A 33 -5.97 10.11 10.93
N GLN A 34 -7.27 9.97 11.17
CA GLN A 34 -7.84 8.74 11.72
C GLN A 34 -7.63 7.56 10.77
N MET A 35 -7.87 7.75 9.46
CA MET A 35 -7.61 6.74 8.44
C MET A 35 -6.12 6.38 8.35
N ASP A 36 -5.23 7.36 8.45
CA ASP A 36 -3.77 7.13 8.46
C ASP A 36 -3.33 6.31 9.68
N THR A 37 -3.89 6.62 10.86
CA THR A 37 -3.61 5.90 12.11
C THR A 37 -4.05 4.44 12.06
N ILE A 38 -5.17 4.15 11.39
CA ILE A 38 -5.63 2.77 11.19
C ILE A 38 -4.67 2.00 10.29
N LEU A 39 -4.15 2.62 9.22
CA LEU A 39 -3.27 1.97 8.23
C LEU A 39 -1.79 2.01 8.58
N GLU A 40 -1.46 2.52 9.75
CA GLU A 40 -0.07 2.67 10.19
C GLU A 40 0.63 1.31 10.22
N SER A 41 1.83 1.23 9.63
CA SER A 41 2.61 -0.02 9.57
C SER A 41 3.29 -0.39 10.89
N LYS A 42 3.15 0.43 11.93
CA LYS A 42 3.71 0.18 13.26
C LYS A 42 3.18 -1.14 13.83
N SER A 43 4.05 -1.85 14.56
CA SER A 43 3.74 -3.16 15.16
C SER A 43 3.06 -4.14 14.17
N ASN A 44 3.60 -4.22 12.95
CA ASN A 44 3.09 -5.07 11.88
C ASN A 44 1.59 -4.85 11.55
N TYR A 45 1.17 -3.60 11.41
CA TYR A 45 -0.22 -3.24 11.10
C TYR A 45 -1.22 -3.61 12.22
N LYS A 46 -0.83 -3.49 13.50
CA LYS A 46 -1.67 -3.88 14.64
C LYS A 46 -3.06 -3.24 14.60
N ASN A 47 -3.14 -1.91 14.49
CA ASN A 47 -4.42 -1.19 14.47
C ASN A 47 -5.32 -1.65 13.33
N TYR A 48 -4.73 -1.86 12.14
CA TYR A 48 -5.45 -2.37 10.99
C TYR A 48 -5.98 -3.79 11.24
N ARG A 49 -5.17 -4.68 11.81
CA ARG A 49 -5.57 -6.07 12.12
C ARG A 49 -6.67 -6.13 13.16
N ASP A 50 -6.55 -5.35 14.23
CA ASP A 50 -7.56 -5.26 15.29
C ASP A 50 -8.89 -4.73 14.72
N LYS A 51 -8.83 -3.77 13.79
CA LYS A 51 -10.03 -3.26 13.14
C LYS A 51 -10.62 -4.28 12.17
N LEU A 52 -9.78 -4.98 11.42
CA LEU A 52 -10.20 -5.99 10.45
C LEU A 52 -10.89 -7.18 11.13
N SER A 53 -10.43 -7.62 12.29
CA SER A 53 -10.99 -8.77 13.01
C SER A 53 -12.43 -8.57 13.50
N ILE A 54 -12.83 -7.31 13.71
CA ILE A 54 -14.21 -6.94 14.11
C ILE A 54 -15.06 -6.41 12.94
N THR A 55 -14.51 -6.37 11.73
CA THR A 55 -15.21 -5.82 10.56
C THR A 55 -16.17 -6.87 10.00
N PRO A 56 -17.48 -6.57 9.86
CA PRO A 56 -18.42 -7.49 9.24
C PRO A 56 -18.16 -7.64 7.74
N ILE A 57 -18.48 -8.80 7.19
CA ILE A 57 -18.51 -9.03 5.75
C ILE A 57 -19.77 -8.40 5.12
N PRO A 58 -19.75 -8.02 3.82
CA PRO A 58 -18.62 -8.07 2.89
C PRO A 58 -17.57 -6.97 3.17
N ALA A 59 -16.28 -7.35 3.14
CA ALA A 59 -15.16 -6.44 3.36
C ALA A 59 -14.04 -6.68 2.34
N VAL A 60 -13.34 -5.62 1.92
CA VAL A 60 -12.15 -5.72 1.05
C VAL A 60 -10.88 -5.45 1.87
N PRO A 61 -10.19 -6.49 2.38
CA PRO A 61 -8.95 -6.33 3.13
C PRO A 61 -7.80 -5.78 2.27
N TYR A 62 -6.81 -5.18 2.93
CA TYR A 62 -5.56 -4.79 2.30
C TYR A 62 -4.65 -6.01 2.17
N ILE A 63 -4.64 -6.58 0.96
CA ILE A 63 -3.96 -7.85 0.67
C ILE A 63 -2.46 -7.83 0.99
N GLY A 64 -1.82 -6.65 0.95
CA GLY A 64 -0.39 -6.51 1.26
C GLY A 64 -0.02 -6.98 2.67
N VAL A 65 -0.93 -6.89 3.64
CA VAL A 65 -0.72 -7.38 5.01
C VAL A 65 -0.66 -8.91 5.05
N PHE A 66 -1.58 -9.57 4.34
CA PHE A 66 -1.61 -11.04 4.24
C PHE A 66 -0.42 -11.57 3.45
N LEU A 67 -0.06 -10.92 2.33
CA LEU A 67 1.12 -11.29 1.56
C LEU A 67 2.39 -11.20 2.40
N LYS A 68 2.53 -10.13 3.20
CA LYS A 68 3.66 -9.99 4.12
C LYS A 68 3.73 -11.14 5.12
N ASP A 69 2.61 -11.57 5.68
CA ASP A 69 2.57 -12.70 6.61
C ASP A 69 2.92 -14.02 5.92
N ILE A 70 2.37 -14.26 4.74
CA ILE A 70 2.65 -15.47 3.95
C ILE A 70 4.13 -15.52 3.57
N THR A 71 4.71 -14.41 3.11
CA THR A 71 6.14 -14.30 2.82
C THR A 71 6.99 -14.54 4.07
N PHE A 72 6.62 -13.95 5.21
CA PHE A 72 7.32 -14.17 6.48
C PHE A 72 7.31 -15.65 6.90
N ILE A 73 6.16 -16.34 6.75
CA ILE A 73 6.05 -17.78 7.00
C ILE A 73 6.89 -18.58 6.00
N ALA A 74 6.86 -18.20 4.72
CA ALA A 74 7.55 -18.89 3.64
C ALA A 74 9.07 -18.85 3.82
N ASP A 75 9.62 -17.67 4.14
CA ASP A 75 11.06 -17.43 4.29
C ASP A 75 11.58 -17.88 5.65
N GLY A 76 10.76 -17.79 6.70
CA GLY A 76 11.14 -18.12 8.08
C GLY A 76 11.13 -19.62 8.40
N ASN A 77 10.48 -20.45 7.57
CA ASN A 77 10.33 -21.88 7.84
C ASN A 77 10.77 -22.73 6.64
N PRO A 78 11.59 -23.78 6.82
CA PRO A 78 11.95 -24.68 5.74
C PRO A 78 10.76 -25.53 5.29
N ASP A 79 10.72 -25.91 4.00
CA ASP A 79 9.65 -26.77 3.45
C ASP A 79 9.71 -28.20 3.98
N TYR A 80 10.90 -28.65 4.34
CA TYR A 80 11.17 -29.98 4.87
C TYR A 80 11.87 -29.90 6.23
N ILE A 81 11.53 -30.82 7.11
CA ILE A 81 12.20 -31.05 8.38
C ILE A 81 13.24 -32.18 8.23
N ARG A 82 13.95 -32.49 9.32
CA ARG A 82 14.96 -33.57 9.33
C ARG A 82 14.37 -34.88 8.82
N GLY A 83 15.13 -35.57 7.96
CA GLY A 83 14.69 -36.82 7.32
C GLY A 83 13.85 -36.62 6.05
N GLY A 84 13.79 -35.40 5.49
CA GLY A 84 13.10 -35.14 4.22
C GLY A 84 11.57 -35.12 4.34
N LEU A 85 11.03 -35.07 5.56
CA LEU A 85 9.59 -35.02 5.80
C LEU A 85 9.05 -33.61 5.57
N VAL A 86 7.83 -33.49 5.05
CA VAL A 86 7.18 -32.19 4.82
C VAL A 86 6.92 -31.47 6.15
N ASN A 87 7.24 -30.18 6.20
CA ASN A 87 6.94 -29.33 7.35
C ASN A 87 5.44 -28.98 7.42
N LEU A 88 4.63 -29.83 8.04
CA LEU A 88 3.19 -29.60 8.21
C LEU A 88 2.87 -28.36 9.05
N HIS A 89 3.77 -27.93 9.93
CA HIS A 89 3.60 -26.69 10.70
C HIS A 89 3.60 -25.47 9.78
N LYS A 90 4.57 -25.38 8.86
CA LYS A 90 4.61 -24.34 7.81
C LYS A 90 3.32 -24.35 6.98
N ARG A 91 2.90 -25.54 6.51
CA ARG A 91 1.68 -25.69 5.71
C ARG A 91 0.44 -25.19 6.46
N ARG A 92 0.31 -25.51 7.74
CA ARG A 92 -0.80 -25.05 8.59
C ARG A 92 -0.83 -23.53 8.76
N GLN A 93 0.31 -22.90 9.01
CA GLN A 93 0.38 -21.44 9.15
C GLN A 93 -0.06 -20.72 7.86
N VAL A 94 0.40 -21.20 6.70
CA VAL A 94 -0.03 -20.65 5.40
C VAL A 94 -1.54 -20.86 5.20
N TYR A 95 -2.05 -22.06 5.48
CA TYR A 95 -3.47 -22.37 5.36
C TYR A 95 -4.34 -21.43 6.20
N GLN A 96 -3.97 -21.16 7.46
CA GLN A 96 -4.71 -20.23 8.32
C GLN A 96 -4.85 -18.83 7.70
N LYS A 97 -3.80 -18.32 7.04
CA LYS A 97 -3.86 -17.03 6.35
C LYS A 97 -4.76 -17.07 5.12
N LEU A 98 -4.77 -18.19 4.39
CA LEU A 98 -5.66 -18.37 3.23
C LEU A 98 -7.12 -18.51 3.65
N GLU A 99 -7.40 -19.17 4.77
CA GLU A 99 -8.74 -19.31 5.34
C GLU A 99 -9.30 -17.95 5.77
N GLU A 100 -8.49 -17.10 6.42
CA GLU A 100 -8.86 -15.70 6.72
C GLU A 100 -9.22 -14.92 5.45
N ILE A 101 -8.43 -15.06 4.36
CA ILE A 101 -8.74 -14.41 3.08
C ILE A 101 -10.06 -14.94 2.50
N SER A 102 -10.26 -16.26 2.55
CA SER A 102 -11.47 -16.91 2.02
C SER A 102 -12.72 -16.45 2.76
N HIS A 103 -12.64 -16.19 4.07
CA HIS A 103 -13.77 -15.66 4.85
C HIS A 103 -14.31 -14.34 4.28
N PHE A 104 -13.43 -13.41 3.92
CA PHE A 104 -13.82 -12.12 3.33
C PHE A 104 -14.39 -12.23 1.91
N GLN A 105 -14.28 -13.40 1.27
CA GLN A 105 -14.80 -13.67 -0.07
C GLN A 105 -16.18 -14.36 -0.06
N GLN A 106 -16.70 -14.73 1.12
CA GLN A 106 -17.95 -15.47 1.26
C GLN A 106 -19.19 -14.65 0.84
N GLU A 107 -19.18 -13.35 1.14
CA GLU A 107 -20.28 -12.45 0.81
C GLU A 107 -19.90 -11.47 -0.30
N LYS A 108 -20.87 -11.14 -1.14
CA LYS A 108 -20.72 -10.16 -2.21
C LYS A 108 -21.40 -8.86 -1.81
N TYR A 109 -20.83 -7.74 -2.23
CA TYR A 109 -21.51 -6.47 -2.12
C TYR A 109 -22.77 -6.45 -3.00
N ASN A 110 -23.87 -5.97 -2.44
CA ASN A 110 -25.12 -5.77 -3.16
C ASN A 110 -25.12 -4.41 -3.90
N TYR A 111 -24.26 -4.27 -4.90
CA TYR A 111 -24.20 -3.07 -5.75
C TYR A 111 -24.83 -3.33 -7.12
N HIS A 112 -25.54 -2.33 -7.63
CA HIS A 112 -26.04 -2.34 -9.01
C HIS A 112 -24.94 -1.89 -9.97
N LEU A 113 -24.76 -2.63 -11.06
CA LEU A 113 -23.78 -2.29 -12.08
C LEU A 113 -24.27 -1.09 -12.90
N VAL A 114 -23.49 -0.02 -12.88
CA VAL A 114 -23.66 1.14 -13.75
C VAL A 114 -22.53 1.13 -14.77
N ARG A 115 -22.85 0.79 -16.02
CA ARG A 115 -21.84 0.54 -17.07
C ARG A 115 -21.02 1.79 -17.39
N GLU A 116 -21.67 2.95 -17.34
CA GLU A 116 -21.09 4.26 -17.59
C GLU A 116 -20.00 4.57 -16.56
N LEU A 117 -20.27 4.31 -15.28
CA LEU A 117 -19.30 4.50 -14.20
C LEU A 117 -18.14 3.50 -14.32
N GLN A 118 -18.41 2.25 -14.69
CA GLN A 118 -17.36 1.26 -14.90
C GLN A 118 -16.45 1.66 -16.06
N ALA A 119 -17.01 2.06 -17.20
CA ALA A 119 -16.26 2.53 -18.36
C ALA A 119 -15.43 3.77 -18.03
N TYR A 120 -16.01 4.71 -17.26
CA TYR A 120 -15.30 5.90 -16.80
C TYR A 120 -14.10 5.55 -15.89
N LEU A 121 -14.28 4.67 -14.91
CA LEU A 121 -13.21 4.26 -13.99
C LEU A 121 -12.09 3.47 -14.69
N VAL A 122 -12.44 2.63 -15.66
CA VAL A 122 -11.47 1.83 -16.44
C VAL A 122 -10.77 2.66 -17.52
N GLY A 123 -11.42 3.71 -18.03
CA GLY A 123 -10.88 4.60 -19.06
C GLY A 123 -9.78 5.55 -18.58
N PHE A 124 -9.47 5.57 -17.27
CA PHE A 124 -8.37 6.38 -16.75
C PHE A 124 -7.02 5.89 -17.27
N HIS A 125 -6.29 6.79 -17.90
CA HIS A 125 -4.92 6.56 -18.32
C HIS A 125 -3.98 6.87 -17.14
N PRO A 126 -3.16 5.92 -16.69
CA PRO A 126 -2.20 6.17 -15.62
C PRO A 126 -1.25 7.31 -15.99
N ILE A 127 -1.18 8.31 -15.13
CA ILE A 127 -0.22 9.42 -15.25
C ILE A 127 1.09 8.98 -14.59
N SER A 128 2.22 9.21 -15.25
CA SER A 128 3.53 8.86 -14.68
C SER A 128 3.84 9.69 -13.43
N ASP A 129 4.65 9.12 -12.52
CA ASP A 129 5.11 9.84 -11.32
C ASP A 129 5.83 11.15 -11.66
N GLU A 130 6.58 11.17 -12.76
CA GLU A 130 7.31 12.36 -13.25
C GLU A 130 6.33 13.45 -13.74
N GLU A 131 5.30 13.07 -14.48
CA GLU A 131 4.28 13.99 -14.94
C GLU A 131 3.44 14.54 -13.79
N LEU A 132 3.04 13.69 -12.82
CA LEU A 132 2.37 14.14 -11.59
C LEU A 132 3.24 15.12 -10.80
N HIS A 133 4.55 14.86 -10.71
CA HIS A 133 5.49 15.75 -10.04
C HIS A 133 5.58 17.10 -10.74
N SER A 134 5.69 17.08 -12.07
CA SER A 134 5.77 18.27 -12.90
C SER A 134 4.49 19.12 -12.78
N LYS A 135 3.31 18.51 -12.89
CA LYS A 135 2.01 19.17 -12.69
C LYS A 135 1.89 19.79 -11.30
N SER A 136 2.34 19.08 -10.26
CA SER A 136 2.35 19.63 -8.89
C SER A 136 3.18 20.91 -8.78
N HIS A 137 4.38 20.96 -9.37
CA HIS A 137 5.21 22.18 -9.35
C HIS A 137 4.60 23.33 -10.14
N ILE A 138 3.88 23.05 -11.21
CA ILE A 138 3.15 24.07 -11.98
C ILE A 138 2.03 24.67 -11.13
N LEU A 139 1.26 23.84 -10.42
CA LEU A 139 0.13 24.27 -9.60
C LEU A 139 0.55 25.07 -8.36
N GLU A 140 1.60 24.64 -7.69
CA GLU A 140 2.19 25.36 -6.56
C GLU A 140 3.71 25.44 -6.70
N PRO A 141 4.25 26.49 -7.34
CA PRO A 141 5.68 26.70 -7.48
C PRO A 141 6.37 26.82 -6.13
N ARG A 142 7.60 26.30 -6.01
CA ARG A 142 8.42 26.55 -4.81
C ARG A 142 8.76 28.04 -4.76
N ILE A 143 8.34 28.72 -3.70
CA ILE A 143 8.79 30.08 -3.41
C ILE A 143 10.31 30.01 -3.22
N ARG A 144 11.07 30.53 -4.18
CA ARG A 144 12.50 30.79 -3.98
C ARG A 144 12.59 31.91 -2.94
N ARG A 145 12.94 31.57 -1.71
CA ARG A 145 13.38 32.59 -0.73
C ARG A 145 14.60 33.29 -1.35
N SER A 146 14.44 34.57 -1.66
CA SER A 146 15.58 35.46 -1.89
C SER A 146 16.49 35.35 -0.66
N HIS A 147 17.77 35.04 -0.90
CA HIS A 147 18.72 34.81 0.17
C HIS A 147 19.08 36.16 0.81
N SER A 148 18.62 36.40 2.04
CA SER A 148 19.44 37.11 3.02
C SER A 148 20.11 36.08 3.91
N HIS A 149 21.43 36.21 4.07
CA HIS A 149 22.30 35.30 4.77
C HIS A 149 21.89 35.02 6.22
N SER A 150 21.89 33.74 6.61
CA SER A 150 22.67 33.29 7.78
C SER A 150 22.73 31.76 7.82
N SER A 151 23.91 31.26 8.17
CA SER A 151 24.28 29.86 8.23
C SER A 151 23.62 29.11 9.39
N GLY A 152 23.38 27.81 9.20
CA GLY A 152 23.59 26.84 10.28
C GLY A 152 22.58 25.69 10.41
N ARG A 153 23.14 24.47 10.30
CA ARG A 153 22.66 23.19 10.84
C ARG A 153 21.59 22.44 10.02
N ALA A 154 22.07 21.57 9.15
CA ALA A 154 21.30 20.47 8.58
C ALA A 154 20.91 19.46 9.68
N LYS A 155 19.61 19.19 9.82
CA LYS A 155 19.09 17.95 10.42
C LYS A 155 18.47 17.13 9.30
N SER A 156 19.13 16.02 8.98
CA SER A 156 18.61 14.97 8.12
C SER A 156 17.48 14.23 8.84
N THR A 157 16.24 14.41 8.39
CA THR A 157 15.13 13.51 8.74
C THR A 157 14.68 12.78 7.48
N GLY A 158 15.35 11.67 7.20
CA GLY A 158 14.90 10.66 6.25
C GLY A 158 13.67 9.96 6.82
N GLY A 159 12.49 10.45 6.49
CA GLY A 159 11.22 9.77 6.69
C GLY A 159 10.80 9.07 5.40
N THR A 160 11.43 7.95 5.09
CA THR A 160 10.94 7.06 4.03
C THR A 160 9.60 6.49 4.48
N SER A 161 8.52 6.93 3.86
CA SER A 161 7.21 6.27 3.98
C SER A 161 7.35 4.84 3.48
N SER A 162 7.27 3.88 4.41
CA SER A 162 7.36 2.43 4.15
C SER A 162 6.37 1.92 3.09
N HIS A 163 5.36 2.70 2.72
CA HIS A 163 4.36 2.32 1.73
C HIS A 163 4.92 2.32 0.29
N ALA A 164 5.85 3.22 -0.03
CA ALA A 164 6.45 3.31 -1.37
C ALA A 164 7.47 2.18 -1.65
N ASN A 165 8.02 1.56 -0.59
CA ASN A 165 8.96 0.45 -0.73
C ASN A 165 8.26 -0.88 -1.03
N PHE A 166 7.01 -1.07 -0.59
CA PHE A 166 6.27 -2.32 -0.81
C PHE A 166 5.96 -2.56 -2.30
N LEU A 167 5.54 -1.53 -3.03
CA LEU A 167 5.28 -1.62 -4.47
C LEU A 167 6.56 -1.81 -5.30
N LYS A 168 7.71 -1.33 -4.81
CA LYS A 168 9.02 -1.55 -5.47
C LYS A 168 9.59 -2.95 -5.24
N VAL A 169 9.23 -3.62 -4.14
CA VAL A 169 9.66 -5.01 -3.88
C VAL A 169 8.87 -6.01 -4.72
N LEU A 170 7.57 -5.78 -4.91
CA LEU A 170 6.71 -6.62 -5.76
C LEU A 170 7.03 -6.53 -7.25
N THR A 171 7.58 -5.41 -7.73
CA THR A 171 7.99 -5.26 -9.14
C THR A 171 9.38 -5.85 -9.44
N ARG A 172 10.21 -6.08 -8.41
CA ARG A 172 11.55 -6.68 -8.58
C ARG A 172 11.52 -8.20 -8.62
N SER A 173 10.49 -8.84 -8.06
CA SER A 173 10.33 -10.30 -8.07
C SER A 173 9.66 -10.82 -9.34
N THR A 174 9.00 -9.98 -10.15
CA THR A 174 8.35 -10.39 -11.40
C THR A 174 9.26 -10.34 -12.63
N SER A 175 10.43 -9.68 -12.55
CA SER A 175 11.39 -9.61 -13.67
C SER A 175 12.36 -10.79 -13.76
N ASN A 176 12.45 -11.65 -12.73
CA ASN A 176 13.44 -12.73 -12.67
C ASN A 176 12.89 -14.14 -12.99
N SER A 177 11.60 -14.27 -13.30
CA SER A 177 10.98 -15.60 -13.53
C SER A 177 10.63 -15.92 -14.99
N SER A 178 10.93 -15.04 -15.95
CA SER A 178 10.47 -15.21 -17.34
C SER A 178 11.54 -15.68 -18.34
N THR A 179 12.74 -16.09 -17.92
CA THR A 179 13.83 -16.41 -18.87
C THR A 179 14.35 -17.85 -18.87
N ASN A 180 13.74 -18.82 -18.18
CA ASN A 180 14.32 -20.18 -18.08
C ASN A 180 13.40 -21.38 -18.36
N LEU A 181 12.31 -21.24 -19.11
CA LEU A 181 11.43 -22.39 -19.45
C LEU A 181 11.26 -22.70 -20.95
N LEU A 182 12.19 -22.24 -21.80
CA LEU A 182 12.27 -22.69 -23.21
C LEU A 182 13.70 -23.11 -23.57
N ARG A 183 14.23 -24.10 -22.85
CA ARG A 183 15.29 -24.97 -23.36
C ARG A 183 15.31 -26.25 -22.55
N THR A 184 15.38 -27.36 -23.29
CA THR A 184 15.62 -28.75 -22.92
C THR A 184 14.40 -29.69 -22.93
N SER A 185 14.46 -30.56 -23.96
CA SER A 185 13.81 -31.86 -24.18
C SER A 185 12.45 -31.84 -24.85
#